data_AF-A0A924EQE6-F1
#
_entry.id   AF-A0A924EQE6-F1
#
_cell.length_a   1.000
_cell.length_b   1.000
_cell.length_c   1.000
_cell.angle_alpha   90.00
_cell.angle_beta   90.00
_cell.angle_gamma   90.00
#
_symmetry.space_group_name_H-M   'P 1'
#
loop_
_entity.id
_entity.type
_entity.pdbx_description
1 polymer ?
#
loop_
_entity_poly.entity_id
_entity_poly.type
_entity_poly.pdbx_seq_one_letter_code
_entity_poly.pdbx_strand_id
1 'polypeptide(L)'
;MSKRDLKKYLQELDKSQLEEQIIELYDKFNPIKVYYDFVFNPKEDTLLKECKIKISSEYFPARTSGKPRRPKMRRSVAQKYIKHFTLLGVDYFIIGDVMLYSIEIAQTFSAEKPVKSELFYKSM
;
A
#
# COMPACT_ATOMS: atom_id res chain seq x y z
N MET A 1 -30.02 4.79 5.37
CA MET A 1 -30.16 3.54 4.59
C MET A 1 -29.21 2.49 5.12
N SER A 2 -29.72 1.31 5.43
CA SER A 2 -28.95 0.13 5.86
C SER A 2 -28.45 -0.66 4.64
N LYS A 3 -27.53 -1.61 4.87
CA LYS A 3 -27.11 -2.57 3.82
C LYS A 3 -28.29 -3.35 3.22
N ARG A 4 -29.39 -3.53 3.98
CA ARG A 4 -30.61 -4.18 3.48
C ARG A 4 -31.37 -3.27 2.50
N ASP A 5 -31.45 -1.98 2.78
CA ASP A 5 -32.14 -1.02 1.92
C ASP A 5 -31.40 -0.84 0.60
N LEU A 6 -30.07 -0.77 0.64
CA LEU A 6 -29.25 -0.74 -0.57
C LEU A 6 -29.48 -1.99 -1.44
N LYS A 7 -29.56 -3.18 -0.82
CA LYS A 7 -29.84 -4.41 -1.58
C LYS A 7 -31.18 -4.39 -2.28
N LYS A 8 -32.24 -3.89 -1.63
CA LYS A 8 -33.56 -3.76 -2.25
C LYS A 8 -33.52 -2.78 -3.42
N TYR A 9 -32.92 -1.61 -3.22
CA TYR A 9 -32.74 -0.62 -4.27
C TYR A 9 -31.99 -1.19 -5.50
N LEU A 10 -30.89 -1.93 -5.29
CA LEU A 10 -30.15 -2.54 -6.39
C LEU A 10 -30.94 -3.63 -7.14
N GLN A 11 -31.93 -4.27 -6.50
CA GLN A 11 -32.79 -5.27 -7.15
C GLN A 11 -33.88 -4.63 -8.02
N GLU A 12 -34.18 -3.36 -7.81
CA GLU A 12 -35.17 -2.60 -8.59
C GLU A 12 -34.56 -2.00 -9.87
N LEU A 13 -33.23 -1.98 -9.99
CA LEU A 13 -32.52 -1.41 -11.14
C LEU A 13 -32.35 -2.41 -12.27
N ASP A 14 -32.41 -1.92 -13.50
CA ASP A 14 -32.01 -2.68 -14.68
C ASP A 14 -30.48 -2.70 -14.86
N LYS A 15 -30.02 -3.52 -15.81
CA LYS A 15 -28.59 -3.69 -16.09
C LYS A 15 -27.89 -2.38 -16.48
N SER A 16 -28.53 -1.53 -17.30
CA SER A 16 -27.93 -0.28 -17.78
C SER A 16 -27.75 0.70 -16.62
N GLN A 17 -28.75 0.80 -15.75
CA GLN A 17 -28.71 1.66 -14.57
C GLN A 17 -27.63 1.21 -13.57
N LEU A 18 -27.46 -0.11 -13.40
CA LEU A 18 -26.38 -0.67 -12.59
C LEU A 18 -25.00 -0.36 -13.19
N GLU A 19 -24.84 -0.51 -14.49
CA GLU A 19 -23.58 -0.19 -15.19
C GLU A 19 -23.21 1.29 -15.05
N GLU A 20 -24.15 2.20 -15.30
CA GLU A 20 -23.95 3.64 -15.08
C GLU A 20 -23.56 3.94 -13.64
N GLN A 21 -24.24 3.36 -12.66
CA GLN A 21 -23.92 3.58 -11.26
C GLN A 21 -22.51 3.08 -10.90
N ILE A 22 -22.07 1.94 -11.43
CA ILE A 22 -20.70 1.45 -11.18
C ILE A 22 -19.66 2.36 -11.82
N ILE A 23 -19.90 2.87 -13.03
CA ILE A 23 -19.01 3.81 -13.71
C ILE A 23 -18.93 5.13 -12.93
N GLU A 24 -20.06 5.67 -12.48
CA GLU A 24 -20.07 6.85 -11.61
C GLU A 24 -19.27 6.63 -10.32
N LEU A 25 -19.38 5.46 -9.71
CA LEU A 25 -18.60 5.10 -8.53
C LEU A 25 -17.10 5.05 -8.82
N TYR A 26 -16.73 4.49 -9.98
CA TYR A 26 -15.35 4.43 -10.45
C TYR A 26 -14.77 5.85 -10.68
N ASP A 27 -15.51 6.74 -11.32
CA ASP A 27 -15.06 8.09 -11.62
C ASP A 27 -15.02 8.98 -10.36
N LYS A 28 -15.98 8.81 -9.45
CA LYS A 28 -16.13 9.65 -8.26
C LYS A 28 -15.19 9.28 -7.12
N PHE A 29 -14.88 7.98 -6.94
CA PHE A 29 -14.15 7.50 -5.78
C PHE A 29 -12.81 6.87 -6.16
N ASN A 30 -11.72 7.57 -5.82
CA ASN A 30 -10.36 7.08 -6.06
C ASN A 30 -10.08 5.65 -5.53
N PRO A 31 -10.55 5.22 -4.34
CA PRO A 31 -10.35 3.84 -3.90
C PRO A 31 -11.00 2.79 -4.82
N ILE A 32 -12.15 3.10 -5.40
CA ILE A 32 -12.86 2.21 -6.34
C ILE A 32 -12.10 2.15 -7.66
N LYS A 33 -11.64 3.30 -8.15
CA LYS A 33 -10.75 3.39 -9.31
C LYS A 33 -9.51 2.53 -9.16
N VAL A 34 -8.76 2.72 -8.07
CA VAL A 34 -7.53 1.95 -7.79
C VAL A 34 -7.81 0.45 -7.69
N TYR A 35 -8.94 0.05 -7.09
CA TYR A 35 -9.33 -1.36 -7.05
C TYR A 35 -9.58 -1.93 -8.45
N TYR A 36 -10.40 -1.28 -9.28
CA TYR A 36 -10.66 -1.78 -10.63
C TYR A 36 -9.43 -1.73 -11.54
N ASP A 37 -8.62 -0.67 -11.46
CA ASP A 37 -7.34 -0.57 -12.17
C ASP A 37 -6.42 -1.74 -11.83
N PHE A 38 -6.38 -2.12 -10.54
CA PHE A 38 -5.64 -3.30 -10.09
C PHE A 38 -6.25 -4.61 -10.60
N VAL A 39 -7.58 -4.81 -10.48
CA VAL A 39 -8.23 -6.03 -10.95
C VAL A 39 -8.03 -6.25 -12.45
N PHE A 40 -8.09 -5.20 -13.26
CA PHE A 40 -7.87 -5.29 -14.71
C PHE A 40 -6.40 -5.42 -15.09
N ASN A 41 -5.49 -4.84 -14.30
CA ASN A 41 -4.07 -4.84 -14.59
C ASN A 41 -3.23 -4.87 -13.30
N PRO A 42 -3.10 -6.05 -12.66
CA PRO A 42 -2.63 -6.14 -11.28
C PRO A 42 -1.16 -5.71 -11.08
N LYS A 43 -0.33 -5.71 -12.13
CA LYS A 43 1.08 -5.21 -12.14
C LYS A 43 1.84 -5.46 -10.82
N GLU A 44 1.64 -6.62 -10.19
CA GLU A 44 2.04 -6.84 -8.80
C GLU A 44 3.55 -6.69 -8.62
N ASP A 45 4.34 -7.19 -9.57
CA ASP A 45 5.80 -7.03 -9.58
C ASP A 45 6.24 -5.57 -9.58
N THR A 46 5.51 -4.71 -10.31
CA THR A 46 5.82 -3.27 -10.36
C THR A 46 5.48 -2.61 -9.04
N LEU A 47 4.30 -2.92 -8.49
CA LEU A 47 3.86 -2.42 -7.18
C LEU A 47 4.81 -2.84 -6.06
N LEU A 48 5.26 -4.09 -6.08
CA LEU A 48 6.23 -4.63 -5.14
C LEU A 48 7.57 -3.90 -5.23
N LYS A 49 8.12 -3.72 -6.45
CA LYS A 49 9.37 -2.98 -6.66
C LYS A 49 9.27 -1.54 -6.16
N GLU A 50 8.21 -0.83 -6.52
CA GLU A 50 7.98 0.54 -6.05
C GLU A 50 7.85 0.62 -4.53
N CYS A 51 7.12 -0.33 -3.93
CA CYS A 51 6.98 -0.44 -2.48
C CYS A 51 8.35 -0.62 -1.81
N LYS A 52 9.15 -1.58 -2.27
CA LYS A 52 10.51 -1.83 -1.74
C LYS A 52 11.40 -0.59 -1.86
N ILE A 53 11.37 0.12 -2.98
CA ILE A 53 12.12 1.39 -3.16
C ILE A 53 11.68 2.44 -2.15
N LYS A 54 10.37 2.59 -1.91
CA LYS A 54 9.86 3.59 -0.96
C LYS A 54 10.24 3.24 0.47
N ILE A 55 10.12 1.97 0.86
CA ILE A 55 10.52 1.49 2.19
C ILE A 55 12.03 1.68 2.37
N SER A 56 12.86 1.29 1.40
CA SER A 56 14.31 1.41 1.51
C SER A 56 14.75 2.86 1.62
N SER A 57 14.10 3.78 0.91
CA SER A 57 14.40 5.22 0.98
C SER A 57 14.19 5.83 2.38
N GLU A 58 13.43 5.19 3.28
CA GLU A 58 13.28 5.64 4.67
C GLU A 58 14.55 5.42 5.50
N TYR A 59 15.33 4.39 5.17
CA TYR A 59 16.56 3.99 5.88
C TYR A 59 17.81 4.43 5.10
N PHE A 60 17.77 4.31 3.78
CA PHE A 60 18.86 4.61 2.85
C PHE A 60 18.39 5.62 1.79
N PRO A 61 18.13 6.88 2.17
CA PRO A 61 17.63 7.87 1.24
C PRO A 61 18.68 8.20 0.15
N ALA A 62 18.23 8.30 -1.10
CA ALA A 62 19.07 8.71 -2.21
C ALA A 62 19.67 10.11 -1.96
N ARG A 63 20.91 10.31 -2.42
CA ARG A 63 21.57 11.62 -2.38
C ARG A 63 20.85 12.57 -3.33
N THR A 64 20.64 13.81 -2.91
CA THR A 64 20.10 14.87 -3.77
C THR A 64 21.11 16.01 -3.79
N SER A 65 21.53 16.45 -4.98
CA SER A 65 22.43 17.59 -5.17
C SER A 65 23.73 17.49 -4.34
N GLY A 66 24.33 16.30 -4.30
CA GLY A 66 25.60 16.04 -3.59
C GLY A 66 25.53 15.98 -2.07
N LYS A 67 24.37 16.28 -1.45
CA LYS A 67 24.22 16.29 0.02
C LYS A 67 23.62 14.96 0.52
N PRO A 68 24.19 14.35 1.59
CA PRO A 68 23.61 13.18 2.22
C PRO A 68 22.30 13.56 2.90
N ARG A 69 21.23 12.82 2.59
CA ARG A 69 19.93 13.02 3.22
C ARG A 69 19.84 12.18 4.49
N ARG A 70 19.24 12.71 5.56
CA ARG A 70 19.09 11.96 6.82
C ARG A 70 18.00 10.89 6.68
N PRO A 71 18.25 9.66 7.14
CA PRO A 71 17.24 8.61 7.26
C PRO A 71 16.09 9.06 8.16
N LYS A 72 14.86 8.73 7.79
CA LYS A 72 13.67 9.05 8.57
C LYS A 72 13.17 7.85 9.38
N MET A 73 13.50 6.62 8.97
CA MET A 73 13.20 5.38 9.70
C MET A 73 11.70 5.23 10.05
N ARG A 74 10.80 5.66 9.16
CA ARG A 74 9.36 5.65 9.44
C ARG A 74 8.74 4.30 9.10
N ARG A 75 8.48 3.48 10.12
CA ARG A 75 7.75 2.20 9.97
C ARG A 75 6.36 2.34 9.34
N SER A 76 5.72 3.50 9.53
CA SER A 76 4.36 3.76 9.06
C SER A 76 4.25 3.72 7.54
N VAL A 77 5.35 3.91 6.81
CA VAL A 77 5.39 3.79 5.35
C VAL A 77 5.15 2.35 4.94
N ALA A 78 5.89 1.39 5.49
CA ALA A 78 5.69 -0.03 5.21
C ALA A 78 4.28 -0.49 5.61
N GLN A 79 3.80 -0.12 6.81
CA GLN A 79 2.46 -0.47 7.25
C GLN A 79 1.35 0.10 6.35
N LYS A 80 1.55 1.29 5.77
CA LYS A 80 0.60 1.86 4.80
C LYS A 80 0.50 0.97 3.55
N TYR A 81 1.63 0.51 3.03
CA TYR A 81 1.64 -0.38 1.86
C TYR A 81 1.04 -1.75 2.17
N ILE A 82 1.38 -2.35 3.30
CA ILE A 82 0.80 -3.63 3.74
C ILE A 82 -0.72 -3.54 3.79
N LYS A 83 -1.26 -2.52 4.49
CA LYS A 83 -2.71 -2.31 4.57
C LYS A 83 -3.34 -2.08 3.20
N HIS A 84 -2.65 -1.36 2.33
CA HIS A 84 -3.15 -1.09 0.98
C HIS A 84 -3.18 -2.36 0.12
N PHE A 85 -2.15 -3.19 0.18
CA PHE A 85 -2.09 -4.46 -0.55
C PHE A 85 -3.14 -5.44 -0.04
N THR A 86 -3.35 -5.52 1.28
CA THR A 86 -4.45 -6.30 1.85
C THR A 86 -5.82 -5.81 1.38
N LEU A 87 -6.02 -4.49 1.27
CA LEU A 87 -7.29 -3.92 0.79
C LEU A 87 -7.54 -4.24 -0.70
N LEU A 88 -6.50 -4.23 -1.52
CA LEU A 88 -6.59 -4.55 -2.95
C LEU A 88 -6.72 -6.05 -3.23
N GLY A 89 -6.42 -6.91 -2.25
CA GLY A 89 -6.45 -8.35 -2.43
C GLY A 89 -5.23 -8.91 -3.19
N VAL A 90 -4.09 -8.24 -3.07
CA VAL A 90 -2.80 -8.71 -3.61
C VAL A 90 -2.44 -10.08 -3.01
N ASP A 91 -1.74 -10.92 -3.78
CA ASP A 91 -1.26 -12.23 -3.31
C ASP A 91 -0.56 -12.16 -1.94
N TYR A 92 -0.87 -13.12 -1.07
CA TYR A 92 -0.37 -13.17 0.31
C TYR A 92 1.14 -13.37 0.41
N PHE A 93 1.77 -14.03 -0.57
CA PHE A 93 3.22 -14.14 -0.66
C PHE A 93 3.87 -12.78 -0.92
N ILE A 94 3.26 -11.94 -1.75
CA ILE A 94 3.76 -10.58 -2.03
C ILE A 94 3.60 -9.69 -0.80
N ILE A 95 2.48 -9.79 -0.09
CA ILE A 95 2.30 -9.09 1.19
C ILE A 95 3.35 -9.55 2.20
N GLY A 96 3.60 -10.87 2.29
CA GLY A 96 4.64 -11.45 3.13
C GLY A 96 6.04 -10.95 2.78
N ASP A 97 6.36 -10.87 1.49
CA ASP A 97 7.65 -10.34 1.01
C ASP A 97 7.84 -8.87 1.40
N VAL A 98 6.79 -8.03 1.32
CA VAL A 98 6.86 -6.64 1.82
C VAL A 98 7.08 -6.57 3.33
N MET A 99 6.40 -7.43 4.09
CA MET A 99 6.57 -7.51 5.55
C MET A 99 8.01 -7.89 5.91
N LEU A 100 8.55 -8.93 5.28
CA LEU A 100 9.90 -9.41 5.52
C LEU A 100 10.94 -8.37 5.12
N TYR A 101 10.81 -7.81 3.92
CA TYR A 101 11.70 -6.75 3.42
C TYR A 101 11.75 -5.53 4.35
N SER A 102 10.61 -5.16 4.96
CA SER A 102 10.56 -4.05 5.92
C SER A 102 11.41 -4.32 7.17
N ILE A 103 11.51 -5.57 7.62
CA ILE A 103 12.33 -5.96 8.77
C ILE A 103 13.80 -6.04 8.34
N GLU A 104 14.08 -6.70 7.22
CA GLU A 104 15.44 -6.88 6.67
C GLU A 104 16.17 -5.54 6.50
N ILE A 105 15.50 -4.54 5.92
CA ILE A 105 16.12 -3.24 5.67
C ILE A 105 16.37 -2.45 6.95
N ALA A 106 15.50 -2.60 7.95
CA ALA A 106 15.65 -1.95 9.25
C ALA A 106 16.82 -2.57 10.02
N GLN A 107 16.93 -3.91 10.00
CA GLN A 107 18.05 -4.64 10.59
C GLN A 107 19.37 -4.25 9.92
N THR A 108 19.41 -4.27 8.58
CA THR A 108 20.58 -3.84 7.79
C THR A 108 21.03 -2.43 8.17
N PHE A 109 20.09 -1.50 8.30
CA PHE A 109 20.38 -0.14 8.72
C PHE A 109 20.96 -0.06 10.14
N SER A 110 20.37 -0.80 11.09
CA SER A 110 20.80 -0.80 12.49
C SER A 110 22.17 -1.46 12.71
N ALA A 111 22.55 -2.40 11.84
CA ALA A 111 23.85 -3.04 11.85
C ALA A 111 24.97 -2.06 11.43
N GLU A 112 24.70 -1.17 10.47
CA GLU A 112 25.66 -0.14 10.06
C GLU A 112 25.67 1.07 11.00
N LYS A 113 24.50 1.43 11.55
CA LYS A 113 24.30 2.65 12.34
C LYS A 113 23.50 2.34 13.60
N PRO A 114 24.14 2.38 14.79
CA PRO A 114 23.44 2.11 16.03
C PRO A 114 22.31 3.11 16.26
N VAL A 115 21.08 2.60 16.36
CA VAL A 115 19.89 3.42 16.61
C VAL A 115 19.69 3.51 18.13
N LYS A 116 19.66 4.73 18.67
CA LYS A 116 19.49 4.96 20.12
C LYS A 116 18.02 4.95 20.57
N SER A 117 17.08 5.06 19.64
CA SER A 117 15.65 5.15 19.94
C SER A 117 15.08 3.76 20.21
N GLU A 118 14.60 3.50 21.42
CA GLU A 118 13.91 2.24 21.76
C GLU A 118 12.68 1.97 20.90
N LEU A 119 11.98 3.04 20.47
CA LEU A 119 10.78 2.94 19.62
C LEU A 119 11.07 2.27 18.26
N PHE A 120 12.32 2.33 17.80
CA PHE A 120 12.77 1.63 16.60
C PHE A 120 12.64 0.11 16.77
N TYR A 121 13.12 -0.41 17.90
CA TYR A 121 13.19 -1.84 18.19
C TYR A 121 11.85 -2.45 18.61
N LYS A 122 10.88 -1.65 19.09
CA LYS A 122 9.52 -2.14 19.40
C LYS A 122 8.72 -2.61 18.17
N SER A 123 9.25 -2.39 16.97
CA SER A 123 8.58 -2.71 15.71
C SER A 123 9.48 -3.36 14.66
N MET A 124 10.69 -3.73 15.05
CA MET A 124 11.39 -4.85 14.41
C MET A 124 10.88 -6.15 15.03
#